data_AF-A0A1M7IW19-F1
#
_entry.id   AF-A0A1M7IW19-F1
#
_cell.length_a   1.000
_cell.length_b   1.000
_cell.length_c   1.000
_cell.angle_alpha   90.00
_cell.angle_beta   90.00
_cell.angle_gamma   90.00
#
_symmetry.space_group_name_H-M   'P 1'
#
loop_
_entity.id
_entity.type
_entity.pdbx_description
1 polymer ?
#
loop_
_entity_poly.entity_id
_entity_poly.type
_entity_poly.pdbx_seq_one_letter_code
_entity_poly.pdbx_strand_id
1 'polypeptide(L)'
;MALTEITWISLARPKEIEDYWHQAYPEIATASDKIRILEHNGFSPVAYFYLSPESWTDHYYKPLEKHFATFLDQQGHSEPAKKVVADTKMEMEWYQKYKDFYSYGFYIAKKI
;
A
#
# COMPACT_ATOMS: atom_id res chain seq x y z
N MET A 1 17.75 7.40 -6.99
CA MET A 1 16.88 6.40 -6.35
C MET A 1 15.44 6.71 -6.74
N ALA A 2 14.68 5.69 -7.12
CA ALA A 2 13.25 5.78 -7.39
C ALA A 2 12.58 4.60 -6.69
N LEU A 3 11.59 4.86 -5.83
CA LEU A 3 10.88 3.83 -5.09
C LEU A 3 9.41 4.20 -4.89
N THR A 4 8.59 3.20 -4.59
CA THR A 4 7.22 3.40 -4.09
C THR A 4 7.12 2.92 -2.65
N GLU A 5 6.39 3.65 -1.80
CA GLU A 5 6.22 3.31 -0.38
C GLU A 5 4.79 3.66 0.06
N ILE A 6 4.13 2.82 0.87
CA ILE A 6 2.82 3.07 1.48
C ILE A 6 2.78 4.36 2.33
N THR A 7 2.05 5.36 1.89
CA THR A 7 2.11 6.73 2.42
C THR A 7 0.74 7.24 2.81
N TRP A 8 0.67 7.90 3.96
CA TRP A 8 -0.51 8.68 4.32
C TRP A 8 -0.66 9.91 3.41
N ILE A 9 -1.81 10.03 2.75
CA ILE A 9 -2.13 11.16 1.87
C ILE A 9 -3.04 12.21 2.53
N SER A 10 -3.40 11.98 3.80
CA SER A 10 -4.16 12.90 4.63
C SER A 10 -3.43 13.18 5.95
N LEU A 11 -3.67 14.35 6.55
CA LEU A 11 -3.16 14.68 7.90
C LEU A 11 -4.02 14.07 9.02
N ALA A 12 -5.32 13.91 8.76
CA ALA A 12 -6.26 13.28 9.68
C ALA A 12 -6.88 12.04 9.02
N ARG A 13 -7.11 11.00 9.81
CA ARG A 13 -7.70 9.73 9.36
C ARG A 13 -8.43 9.03 10.50
N PRO A 14 -9.35 8.10 10.21
CA PRO A 14 -10.00 7.30 11.24
C PRO A 14 -8.98 6.47 12.03
N LYS A 15 -9.18 6.38 13.35
CA LYS A 15 -8.32 5.58 14.24
C LYS A 15 -8.23 4.11 13.81
N GLU A 16 -9.31 3.56 13.27
CA GLU A 16 -9.38 2.17 12.80
C GLU A 16 -8.34 1.86 11.70
N ILE A 17 -8.16 2.75 10.73
CA ILE A 17 -7.16 2.56 9.66
C ILE A 17 -5.74 2.88 10.12
N GLU A 18 -5.59 3.83 11.02
CA GLU A 18 -4.30 4.15 11.64
C GLU A 18 -3.77 2.97 12.47
N ASP A 19 -4.61 2.39 13.32
CA ASP A 19 -4.23 1.23 14.15
C ASP A 19 -3.90 0.00 13.28
N TYR A 20 -4.68 -0.24 12.22
CA TYR A 20 -4.41 -1.32 11.26
C TYR A 20 -3.02 -1.19 10.64
N TRP A 21 -2.69 -0.03 10.06
CA TRP A 21 -1.40 0.14 9.42
C TRP A 21 -0.25 0.20 10.43
N HIS A 22 -0.45 0.73 11.63
CA HIS A 22 0.60 0.66 12.66
C HIS A 22 0.87 -0.77 13.12
N GLN A 23 -0.10 -1.66 13.06
CA GLN A 23 0.12 -3.09 13.33
C GLN A 23 0.80 -3.80 12.15
N ALA A 24 0.39 -3.49 10.92
CA ALA A 24 0.89 -4.15 9.70
C ALA A 24 2.26 -3.63 9.25
N TYR A 25 2.45 -2.31 9.27
CA TYR A 25 3.65 -1.61 8.82
C TYR A 25 3.84 -0.28 9.60
N PRO A 26 4.47 -0.34 10.80
CA PRO A 26 4.61 0.83 11.69
C PRO A 26 5.33 2.04 11.08
N GLU A 27 6.13 1.83 10.02
CA GLU A 27 6.91 2.86 9.34
C GLU A 27 6.06 3.71 8.37
N ILE A 28 4.76 3.40 8.20
CA ILE A 28 3.85 4.25 7.43
C ILE A 28 3.90 5.68 7.97
N ALA A 29 4.11 6.63 7.07
CA ALA A 29 4.26 8.03 7.42
C ALA A 29 3.74 8.93 6.30
N THR A 30 3.63 10.23 6.59
CA THR A 30 3.29 11.22 5.57
C THR A 30 4.44 11.39 4.57
N ALA A 31 4.13 11.95 3.40
CA ALA A 31 5.16 12.25 2.41
C ALA A 31 6.25 13.19 2.96
N SER A 32 5.86 14.19 3.75
CA SER A 32 6.79 15.12 4.40
C SER A 32 7.76 14.42 5.35
N ASP A 33 7.27 13.47 6.16
CA ASP A 33 8.13 12.73 7.08
C ASP A 33 9.16 11.88 6.33
N LYS A 34 8.75 11.26 5.23
CA LYS A 34 9.64 10.42 4.41
C LYS A 34 10.64 11.24 3.61
N ILE A 35 10.23 12.40 3.08
CA ILE A 35 11.14 13.34 2.42
C ILE A 35 12.22 13.81 3.40
N ARG A 36 11.85 14.13 4.65
CA ARG A 36 12.82 14.47 5.70
C ARG A 36 13.85 13.36 5.93
N ILE A 37 13.42 12.09 5.92
CA ILE A 37 14.35 10.95 6.02
C ILE A 37 15.32 10.93 4.84
N LEU A 38 14.85 11.15 3.61
CA LEU A 38 15.72 11.21 2.43
C LEU A 38 16.77 12.31 2.56
N GLU A 39 16.36 13.51 2.94
CA GLU A 39 17.25 14.67 3.12
C GLU A 39 18.32 14.39 4.17
N HIS A 40 17.94 13.85 5.34
CA HIS A 40 18.88 13.47 6.39
C HIS A 40 19.89 12.39 5.97
N ASN A 41 19.57 11.61 4.92
CA ASN A 41 20.46 10.58 4.38
C ASN A 41 21.25 11.06 3.15
N GLY A 42 21.33 12.37 2.92
CA GLY A 42 22.10 12.96 1.83
C GLY A 42 21.48 12.71 0.46
N PHE A 43 20.15 12.66 0.39
CA PHE A 43 19.41 12.65 -0.88
C PHE A 43 18.65 13.96 -1.05
N SER A 44 18.72 14.53 -2.24
CA SER A 44 17.87 15.65 -2.64
C SER A 44 16.56 15.12 -3.27
N PRO A 45 15.38 15.54 -2.79
CA PRO A 45 14.11 15.17 -3.40
C PRO A 45 13.99 15.81 -4.78
N VAL A 46 13.71 14.99 -5.79
CA VAL A 46 13.53 15.41 -7.19
C VAL A 46 12.06 15.54 -7.54
N ALA A 47 11.26 14.55 -7.13
CA ALA A 47 9.82 14.56 -7.34
C ALA A 47 9.11 13.63 -6.36
N TYR A 48 7.83 13.94 -6.11
CA TYR A 48 6.91 13.10 -5.37
C TYR A 48 5.51 13.19 -5.99
N PHE A 49 4.84 12.06 -6.11
CA PHE A 49 3.40 11.95 -6.38
C PHE A 49 2.91 10.62 -5.80
N TYR A 50 1.65 10.51 -5.41
CA TYR A 50 1.07 9.22 -5.00
C TYR A 50 0.36 8.55 -6.17
N LEU A 51 0.32 7.22 -6.15
CA LEU A 51 -0.37 6.42 -7.15
C LEU A 51 -1.88 6.60 -7.03
N SER A 52 -2.55 6.67 -8.18
CA SER A 52 -3.98 6.86 -8.24
C SER A 52 -4.74 5.62 -7.74
N PRO A 53 -6.02 5.75 -7.35
CA PRO A 53 -6.83 4.60 -6.92
C PRO A 53 -6.87 3.45 -7.95
N GLU A 54 -6.82 3.76 -9.24
CA GLU A 54 -6.80 2.77 -10.33
C GLU A 54 -5.57 1.86 -10.27
N SER A 55 -4.44 2.36 -9.74
CA SER A 55 -3.23 1.54 -9.54
C SER A 55 -3.48 0.39 -8.56
N TRP A 56 -4.33 0.61 -7.56
CA TRP A 56 -4.73 -0.41 -6.59
C TRP A 56 -5.87 -1.26 -7.12
N THR A 57 -6.92 -0.65 -7.67
CA THR A 57 -8.12 -1.40 -8.07
C THR A 57 -7.89 -2.15 -9.36
N ASP A 58 -7.49 -1.46 -10.42
CA ASP A 58 -7.55 -1.97 -11.78
C ASP A 58 -6.28 -2.73 -12.16
N HIS A 59 -5.15 -2.30 -11.60
CA HIS A 59 -3.85 -2.85 -11.92
C HIS A 59 -3.32 -3.86 -10.88
N TYR A 60 -3.92 -3.92 -9.67
CA TYR A 60 -3.50 -4.85 -8.62
C TYR A 60 -4.63 -5.82 -8.20
N TYR A 61 -5.71 -5.32 -7.60
CA TYR A 61 -6.75 -6.18 -7.03
C TYR A 61 -7.61 -6.92 -8.06
N LYS A 62 -8.08 -6.26 -9.13
CA LYS A 62 -8.87 -6.92 -10.18
C LYS A 62 -8.11 -8.09 -10.84
N PRO A 63 -6.81 -7.97 -11.17
CA PRO A 63 -6.02 -9.11 -11.61
C PRO A 63 -5.92 -10.22 -10.57
N LEU A 64 -5.70 -9.90 -9.29
CA LEU A 64 -5.63 -10.91 -8.22
C LEU A 64 -6.95 -11.68 -8.07
N GLU A 65 -8.07 -10.97 -8.07
CA GLU A 65 -9.41 -11.57 -7.91
C GLU A 65 -9.71 -12.62 -8.98
N LYS A 66 -9.34 -12.33 -10.24
CA LYS A 66 -9.49 -13.27 -11.36
C LYS A 66 -8.71 -14.57 -11.18
N HIS A 67 -7.63 -14.56 -10.41
CA HIS A 67 -6.76 -15.73 -10.21
C HIS A 67 -7.09 -16.52 -8.93
N PHE A 68 -7.96 -16.03 -8.05
CA PHE A 68 -8.25 -16.72 -6.78
C PHE A 68 -8.76 -18.15 -6.95
N ALA A 69 -9.67 -18.39 -7.90
CA ALA A 69 -10.19 -19.73 -8.16
C ALA A 69 -9.07 -20.68 -8.61
N THR A 70 -8.28 -20.25 -9.61
CA THR A 70 -7.14 -21.03 -10.12
C THR A 70 -6.09 -21.29 -9.04
N PHE A 71 -5.80 -20.30 -8.19
CA PHE A 71 -4.89 -20.47 -7.06
C PHE A 71 -5.41 -21.52 -6.07
N LEU A 72 -6.69 -21.47 -5.69
CA LEU A 72 -7.27 -22.45 -4.78
C LEU A 72 -7.25 -23.87 -5.35
N ASP A 73 -7.56 -24.03 -6.63
CA ASP A 73 -7.48 -25.32 -7.32
C ASP A 73 -6.05 -25.87 -7.32
N GLN A 74 -5.05 -25.03 -7.61
CA GLN A 74 -3.63 -25.40 -7.58
C GLN A 74 -3.14 -25.78 -6.19
N GLN A 75 -3.69 -25.16 -5.14
CA GLN A 75 -3.35 -25.44 -3.75
C GLN A 75 -4.23 -26.52 -3.10
N GLY A 76 -5.02 -27.25 -3.90
CA GLY A 76 -5.88 -28.33 -3.44
C GLY A 76 -6.94 -27.89 -2.42
N HIS A 77 -7.37 -26.63 -2.48
CA HIS A 77 -8.32 -26.03 -1.52
C HIS A 77 -7.88 -26.19 -0.06
N SER A 78 -6.57 -26.16 0.21
CA SER A 78 -6.05 -26.21 1.57
C SER A 78 -6.52 -25.02 2.41
N GLU A 79 -6.70 -25.23 3.71
CA GLU A 79 -7.13 -24.16 4.63
C GLU A 79 -6.20 -22.93 4.62
N PRO A 80 -4.85 -23.08 4.55
CA PRO A 80 -3.97 -21.92 4.38
C PRO A 80 -4.23 -21.15 3.08
N ALA A 81 -4.50 -21.83 1.96
CA ALA A 81 -4.79 -21.17 0.70
C ALA A 81 -6.13 -20.41 0.73
N LYS A 82 -7.16 -21.00 1.36
CA LYS A 82 -8.44 -20.31 1.59
C LYS A 82 -8.25 -19.07 2.46
N LYS A 83 -7.42 -19.17 3.50
CA LYS A 83 -7.10 -18.03 4.37
C LYS A 83 -6.43 -16.89 3.60
N VAL A 84 -5.45 -17.18 2.75
CA VAL A 84 -4.82 -16.15 1.89
C VAL A 84 -5.85 -15.42 1.04
N VAL A 85 -6.74 -16.15 0.35
CA VAL A 85 -7.78 -15.53 -0.47
C VAL A 85 -8.76 -14.70 0.37
N ALA A 86 -9.15 -15.18 1.55
CA ALA A 86 -10.03 -14.44 2.44
C ALA A 86 -9.37 -13.15 2.98
N ASP A 87 -8.11 -13.23 3.39
CA ASP A 87 -7.34 -12.08 3.88
C ASP A 87 -7.16 -11.03 2.78
N THR A 88 -6.87 -11.44 1.53
CA THR A 88 -6.77 -10.50 0.40
C THR A 88 -8.11 -9.85 0.06
N LYS A 89 -9.23 -10.58 0.12
CA LYS A 89 -10.56 -9.99 -0.09
C LYS A 89 -10.90 -8.96 0.99
N MET A 90 -10.55 -9.26 2.24
CA MET A 90 -10.70 -8.30 3.33
C MET A 90 -9.85 -7.05 3.09
N GLU A 91 -8.61 -7.20 2.63
CA GLU A 91 -7.75 -6.07 2.25
C GLU A 91 -8.38 -5.21 1.14
N MET A 92 -8.99 -5.83 0.13
CA MET A 92 -9.72 -5.12 -0.95
C MET A 92 -10.88 -4.27 -0.40
N GLU A 93 -11.67 -4.82 0.52
CA GLU A 93 -12.78 -4.09 1.18
C GLU A 93 -12.25 -2.92 2.02
N TRP A 94 -11.17 -3.17 2.77
CA TRP A 94 -10.48 -2.16 3.56
C TRP A 94 -9.95 -1.01 2.70
N TYR A 95 -9.31 -1.33 1.57
CA TYR A 95 -8.87 -0.33 0.63
C TYR A 95 -10.06 0.49 0.11
N GLN A 96 -11.18 -0.13 -0.29
CA GLN A 96 -12.34 0.64 -0.75
C GLN A 96 -12.90 1.58 0.31
N LYS A 97 -12.89 1.19 1.58
CA LYS A 97 -13.37 2.01 2.71
C LYS A 97 -12.41 3.17 3.02
N TYR A 98 -11.11 3.01 2.83
CA TYR A 98 -10.09 3.93 3.35
C TYR A 98 -9.11 4.49 2.31
N LYS A 99 -9.33 4.27 1.01
CA LYS A 99 -8.48 4.75 -0.10
C LYS A 99 -8.19 6.24 -0.10
N ASP A 100 -9.03 7.05 0.54
CA ASP A 100 -8.84 8.50 0.62
C ASP A 100 -7.78 8.92 1.66
N PHE A 101 -7.31 7.99 2.49
CA PHE A 101 -6.36 8.28 3.58
C PHE A 101 -4.93 7.81 3.28
N TYR A 102 -4.75 6.81 2.41
CA TYR A 102 -3.43 6.29 2.06
C TYR A 102 -3.33 5.83 0.60
N SER A 103 -2.12 5.85 0.06
CA SER A 103 -1.77 5.21 -1.21
C SER A 103 -0.26 4.94 -1.26
N TYR A 104 0.26 4.31 -2.30
CA TYR A 104 1.70 4.27 -2.54
C TYR A 104 2.20 5.64 -3.02
N GLY A 105 3.12 6.25 -2.30
CA GLY A 105 3.90 7.41 -2.73
C GLY A 105 5.07 6.99 -3.62
N PHE A 106 5.22 7.60 -4.79
CA PHE A 106 6.38 7.46 -5.67
C PHE A 106 7.40 8.54 -5.33
N TYR A 107 8.57 8.14 -4.83
CA TYR A 107 9.66 9.03 -4.41
C TYR A 107 10.80 8.95 -5.40
N ILE A 108 11.16 10.10 -5.98
CA ILE A 108 12.34 10.24 -6.83
C ILE A 108 13.35 11.12 -6.09
N ALA A 109 14.53 10.58 -5.81
CA ALA A 109 15.56 11.26 -5.04
C ALA A 109 16.96 11.05 -5.64
N LYS A 110 17.77 12.10 -5.65
CA LYS A 110 19.14 12.08 -6.17
C LYS A 110 20.13 12.08 -5.01
N LYS A 111 21.11 11.18 -5.02
CA LYS A 111 22.19 11.20 -4.03
C LYS A 111 23.01 12.48 -4.22
N ILE A 112 23.28 13.17 -3.12
CA ILE A 112 24.19 14.32 -3.03
C ILE A 112 25.60 13.79 -2.81
#